data_AF-A0A3D2F278-F1
#
_entry.id   AF-A0A3D2F278-F1
#
_cell.length_a   1.000
_cell.length_b   1.000
_cell.length_c   1.000
_cell.angle_alpha   90.00
_cell.angle_beta   90.00
_cell.angle_gamma   90.00
#
_symmetry.space_group_name_H-M   'P 1'
#
loop_
_entity.id
_entity.type
_entity.pdbx_description
1 polymer ?
#
loop_
_entity_poly.entity_id
_entity_poly.type
_entity_poly.pdbx_seq_one_letter_code
_entity_poly.pdbx_strand_id
1 'polypeptide(L)'
;MRAEQMILFRNSKYMQQKFSVVILSGFVSGVFISSFISFGEAFASLFIFLGAVFFFLHGMKIGKLFLIVSLIFASFGFGILRYEYADKTPASYGELEKMAGGKADITGVVIDEPSKKSNYTELAVKTGDLIILVYANHYPKFNYGDKITLKGTLEKPENFNESFDWKKYLAKSGIYFEMFYPEAELVSSGNGHWLKKRLFSFKENFLSAIAGVISEPHAAFLGGLTVGARDAIPNSLKEDFNTTGMTHIVALSGYNVTIIADNIMRAFSFLPRMFGMGAGSLGIAFFAIMTGASATTVRASVMALMAVLAGATGRIYAVTWALFLAGFFMILQNPKILRFDTSFQLSFAATLGLIYISPIMSKKLWFMPKKFKIRETISATLSAQVAVLPLIVYKIGSVSLLSLFVNLLVLPFIPITMFFGFLTGAIGMFSAFLSVPLGWISYVFLQYELYVIKSFAKIPYASVAASGFSEIFLILSYAIIFLAILHLHKKEKLAEQES
;
A
#
# COMPACT_ATOMS: atom_id res chain seq x y z
N MET A 1 -6.21 -22.34 42.80
CA MET A 1 -7.24 -21.48 42.18
C MET A 1 -6.69 -20.39 41.25
N ARG A 2 -5.95 -19.35 41.69
CA ARG A 2 -5.50 -18.27 40.78
C ARG A 2 -4.52 -18.69 39.66
N ALA A 3 -3.65 -19.67 39.93
CA ALA A 3 -2.69 -20.18 38.94
C ALA A 3 -3.35 -21.03 37.84
N GLU A 4 -4.28 -21.91 38.20
CA GLU A 4 -5.04 -22.73 37.23
C GLU A 4 -5.97 -21.87 36.37
N GLN A 5 -6.64 -20.87 36.95
CA GLN A 5 -7.43 -19.92 36.17
C GLN A 5 -6.57 -19.10 35.22
N MET A 6 -5.34 -18.71 35.61
CA MET A 6 -4.39 -18.06 34.71
C MET A 6 -3.89 -18.98 33.59
N ILE A 7 -3.63 -20.26 33.87
CA ILE A 7 -3.21 -21.25 32.86
C ILE A 7 -4.35 -21.53 31.87
N LEU A 8 -5.58 -21.70 32.35
CA LEU A 8 -6.76 -21.88 31.51
C LEU A 8 -7.04 -20.66 30.64
N PHE A 9 -6.88 -19.45 31.19
CA PHE A 9 -7.04 -18.20 30.45
C PHE A 9 -5.95 -18.01 29.38
N ARG A 10 -4.69 -18.35 29.71
CA ARG A 10 -3.56 -18.31 28.76
C ARG A 10 -3.74 -19.34 27.63
N ASN A 11 -4.15 -20.55 27.97
CA ASN A 11 -4.42 -21.61 26.99
C ASN A 11 -5.61 -21.26 26.09
N SER A 12 -6.66 -20.62 26.63
CA SER A 12 -7.81 -20.13 25.84
C SER A 12 -7.40 -19.08 24.81
N LYS A 13 -6.63 -18.05 25.21
CA LYS A 13 -6.09 -17.04 24.29
C LYS A 13 -5.20 -17.64 23.21
N TYR A 14 -4.32 -18.58 23.58
CA TYR A 14 -3.42 -19.24 22.64
C TYR A 14 -4.18 -20.10 21.62
N MET A 15 -5.25 -20.76 22.05
CA MET A 15 -6.13 -21.53 21.16
C MET A 15 -6.96 -20.64 20.23
N GLN A 16 -7.52 -19.53 20.72
CA GLN A 16 -8.22 -18.54 19.89
C GLN A 16 -7.30 -17.97 18.81
N GLN A 17 -6.05 -17.66 19.16
CA GLN A 17 -5.05 -17.22 18.21
C GLN A 17 -4.78 -18.27 17.12
N LYS A 18 -4.68 -19.55 17.46
CA LYS A 18 -4.49 -20.62 16.46
C LYS A 18 -5.64 -20.70 15.46
N PHE A 19 -6.89 -20.65 15.92
CA PHE A 19 -8.05 -20.73 15.01
C PHE A 19 -8.14 -19.52 14.09
N SER A 20 -7.90 -18.31 14.60
CA SER A 20 -7.90 -17.11 13.77
C SER A 20 -6.81 -17.16 12.70
N VAL A 21 -5.60 -17.66 12.99
CA VAL A 21 -4.55 -17.81 11.96
C VAL A 21 -5.03 -18.75 10.87
N VAL A 22 -5.60 -19.90 11.25
CA VAL A 22 -6.08 -20.92 10.31
C VAL A 22 -7.13 -20.35 9.35
N ILE A 23 -8.13 -19.63 9.87
CA ILE A 23 -9.20 -19.01 9.07
C ILE A 23 -8.61 -17.98 8.10
N LEU A 24 -7.75 -17.09 8.60
CA LEU A 24 -7.14 -16.05 7.77
C LEU A 24 -6.24 -16.66 6.68
N SER A 25 -5.40 -17.63 7.02
CA SER A 25 -4.53 -18.30 6.05
C SER A 25 -5.32 -19.10 5.03
N GLY A 26 -6.40 -19.79 5.43
CA GLY A 26 -7.24 -20.56 4.53
C GLY A 26 -7.96 -19.66 3.53
N PHE A 27 -8.55 -18.55 4.00
CA PHE A 27 -9.18 -17.55 3.13
C PHE A 27 -8.20 -16.94 2.11
N VAL A 28 -7.03 -16.48 2.58
CA VAL A 28 -6.01 -15.88 1.70
C VAL A 28 -5.48 -16.91 0.70
N SER A 29 -5.30 -18.17 1.11
CA SER A 29 -4.88 -19.25 0.21
C SER A 29 -5.95 -19.54 -0.85
N GLY A 30 -7.23 -19.56 -0.48
CA GLY A 30 -8.35 -19.73 -1.41
C GLY A 30 -8.36 -18.64 -2.48
N VAL A 31 -8.20 -17.38 -2.07
CA VAL A 31 -8.09 -16.25 -3.00
C VAL A 31 -6.84 -16.37 -3.88
N PHE A 32 -5.69 -16.72 -3.31
CA PHE A 32 -4.43 -16.82 -4.04
C PHE A 32 -4.50 -17.89 -5.13
N ILE A 33 -4.94 -19.11 -4.81
CA ILE A 33 -5.01 -20.20 -5.79
C ILE A 33 -6.06 -19.87 -6.87
N SER A 34 -7.21 -19.32 -6.47
CA SER A 34 -8.25 -18.88 -7.44
C SER A 34 -7.75 -17.80 -8.39
N SER A 35 -6.74 -17.03 -7.97
CA SER A 35 -6.14 -16.04 -8.84
C SER A 35 -5.35 -16.62 -10.00
N PHE A 36 -4.93 -17.89 -9.93
CA PHE A 36 -4.25 -18.61 -11.02
C PHE A 36 -5.20 -19.48 -11.83
N ILE A 37 -6.15 -20.14 -11.15
CA ILE A 37 -7.05 -21.12 -11.72
C ILE A 37 -8.47 -20.70 -11.36
N SER A 38 -9.33 -20.48 -12.35
CA SER A 38 -10.77 -20.32 -12.08
C SER A 38 -11.34 -21.69 -11.74
N PHE A 39 -11.80 -21.85 -10.51
CA PHE A 39 -12.44 -23.06 -10.03
C PHE A 39 -13.95 -23.03 -10.32
N GLY A 40 -14.51 -21.84 -10.50
CA GLY A 40 -15.95 -21.64 -10.59
C GLY A 40 -16.67 -21.82 -9.24
N GLU A 41 -17.94 -21.39 -9.21
CA GLU A 41 -18.72 -21.33 -7.96
C GLU A 41 -18.99 -22.72 -7.37
N ALA A 42 -19.16 -23.74 -8.21
CA ALA A 42 -19.47 -25.10 -7.78
C ALA A 42 -18.35 -25.71 -6.92
N PHE A 43 -17.09 -25.52 -7.30
CA PHE A 43 -15.95 -25.98 -6.50
C PHE A 43 -15.87 -25.25 -5.17
N ALA A 44 -16.15 -23.95 -5.16
CA ALA A 44 -16.15 -23.16 -3.93
C ALA A 44 -17.24 -23.66 -2.95
N SER A 45 -18.45 -23.95 -3.46
CA SER A 45 -19.52 -24.59 -2.68
C SER A 45 -19.14 -25.97 -2.16
N LEU A 46 -18.41 -26.78 -2.94
CA LEU A 46 -17.90 -28.08 -2.50
C LEU A 46 -16.95 -27.94 -1.31
N PHE A 47 -15.98 -27.01 -1.34
CA PHE A 47 -15.07 -26.78 -0.21
C PHE A 47 -15.80 -26.33 1.05
N ILE A 48 -16.82 -25.46 0.92
CA ILE A 48 -17.66 -25.03 2.04
C ILE A 48 -18.47 -26.21 2.60
N PHE A 49 -19.04 -27.04 1.73
CA PHE A 49 -19.77 -28.24 2.12
C PHE A 49 -18.87 -29.23 2.87
N LEU A 50 -17.66 -29.51 2.37
CA LEU A 50 -16.67 -30.35 3.07
C LEU A 50 -16.32 -29.76 4.44
N GLY A 51 -16.17 -28.44 4.54
CA GLY A 51 -16.01 -27.73 5.80
C GLY A 51 -17.15 -28.01 6.80
N ALA A 52 -18.40 -27.96 6.33
CA ALA A 52 -19.58 -28.26 7.14
C ALA A 52 -19.65 -29.74 7.57
N VAL A 53 -19.29 -30.68 6.70
CA VAL A 53 -19.20 -32.11 7.02
C VAL A 53 -18.18 -32.35 8.13
N PHE A 54 -16.98 -31.79 8.01
CA PHE A 54 -15.96 -31.91 9.07
C PHE A 54 -16.37 -31.23 10.38
N PHE A 55 -17.16 -30.15 10.32
CA PHE A 55 -17.73 -29.52 11.50
C PHE A 55 -18.74 -30.44 12.20
N PHE A 56 -19.60 -31.11 11.43
CA PHE A 56 -20.55 -32.09 11.96
C PHE A 56 -19.84 -33.27 12.62
N LEU A 57 -18.79 -33.81 11.99
CA LEU A 57 -17.94 -34.86 12.55
C LEU A 57 -17.24 -34.43 13.85
N HIS A 58 -16.86 -33.14 13.97
CA HIS A 58 -16.37 -32.61 15.23
C HIS A 58 -17.43 -32.63 16.34
N GLY A 59 -18.69 -32.31 16.01
CA GLY A 59 -19.85 -32.39 16.91
C GLY A 59 -20.08 -33.80 17.47
N MET A 60 -19.67 -34.83 16.73
CA MET A 60 -19.67 -36.23 17.16
C MET A 60 -18.49 -36.58 18.11
N LYS A 61 -17.74 -35.60 18.61
CA LYS A 61 -16.58 -35.72 19.53
C LYS A 61 -15.39 -36.54 18.98
N ILE A 62 -15.28 -36.68 17.66
CA ILE A 62 -14.24 -37.49 16.99
C ILE A 62 -12.83 -36.84 17.09
N GLY A 63 -12.74 -35.56 17.46
CA GLY A 63 -11.48 -34.91 17.85
C GLY A 63 -11.38 -33.43 17.45
N LYS A 64 -10.42 -32.70 18.03
CA LYS A 64 -10.16 -31.27 17.72
C LYS A 64 -9.53 -31.05 16.34
N LEU A 65 -8.93 -32.08 15.75
CA LEU A 65 -8.37 -32.01 14.38
C LEU A 65 -9.47 -31.72 13.36
N PHE A 66 -10.65 -32.32 13.50
CA PHE A 66 -11.80 -32.11 12.63
C PHE A 66 -12.28 -30.66 12.60
N LEU A 67 -12.21 -29.95 13.74
CA LEU A 67 -12.52 -28.52 13.79
C LEU A 67 -11.51 -27.69 12.99
N ILE A 68 -10.21 -27.99 13.09
CA ILE A 68 -9.17 -27.27 12.33
C ILE A 68 -9.34 -27.52 10.84
N VAL A 69 -9.54 -28.78 10.44
CA VAL A 69 -9.78 -29.16 9.05
C VAL A 69 -11.04 -28.47 8.50
N SER A 70 -12.14 -28.50 9.26
CA SER A 70 -13.37 -27.78 8.92
C SER A 70 -13.13 -26.30 8.64
N LEU A 71 -12.42 -25.61 9.54
CA LEU A 71 -12.10 -24.19 9.38
C LEU A 71 -11.23 -23.93 8.14
N ILE A 72 -10.27 -24.81 7.83
CA ILE A 72 -9.44 -24.69 6.62
C ILE A 72 -10.32 -24.79 5.38
N PHE A 73 -11.11 -25.87 5.25
CA PHE A 73 -11.96 -26.11 4.07
C PHE A 73 -13.00 -25.00 3.88
N ALA A 74 -13.69 -24.60 4.96
CA ALA A 74 -14.69 -23.53 4.90
C ALA A 74 -14.06 -22.19 4.52
N SER A 75 -12.98 -21.78 5.19
CA SER A 75 -12.32 -20.49 4.90
C SER A 75 -11.71 -20.47 3.49
N PHE A 76 -11.12 -21.58 3.04
CA PHE A 76 -10.61 -21.74 1.68
C PHE A 76 -11.72 -21.60 0.64
N GLY A 77 -12.86 -22.29 0.83
CA GLY A 77 -14.03 -22.17 -0.05
C GLY A 77 -14.61 -20.75 -0.11
N PHE A 78 -14.69 -20.05 1.04
CA PHE A 78 -15.07 -18.64 1.06
C PHE A 78 -14.06 -17.74 0.32
N GLY A 79 -12.77 -18.06 0.38
CA GLY A 79 -11.74 -17.38 -0.39
C GLY A 79 -11.94 -17.53 -1.89
N ILE A 80 -12.24 -18.75 -2.36
CA ILE A 80 -12.57 -19.02 -3.78
C ILE A 80 -13.80 -18.22 -4.19
N LEU A 81 -14.91 -18.36 -3.45
CA LEU A 81 -16.15 -17.63 -3.75
C LEU A 81 -15.91 -16.12 -3.85
N ARG A 82 -15.12 -15.56 -2.94
CA ARG A 82 -14.84 -14.13 -2.93
C ARG A 82 -14.08 -13.69 -4.17
N TYR A 83 -13.10 -14.47 -4.63
CA TYR A 83 -12.34 -14.19 -5.84
C TYR A 83 -13.23 -14.29 -7.08
N GLU A 84 -13.94 -15.41 -7.24
CA GLU A 84 -14.85 -15.64 -8.38
C GLU A 84 -15.91 -14.53 -8.48
N TYR A 85 -16.50 -14.11 -7.35
CA TYR A 85 -17.44 -12.99 -7.33
C TYR A 85 -16.81 -11.66 -7.78
N ALA A 86 -15.54 -11.40 -7.42
CA ALA A 86 -14.83 -10.20 -7.89
C ALA A 86 -14.37 -10.30 -9.36
N ASP A 87 -14.22 -11.51 -9.89
CA ASP A 87 -13.72 -11.71 -11.25
C ASP A 87 -14.83 -11.71 -12.30
N LYS A 88 -16.09 -11.84 -11.88
CA LYS A 88 -17.24 -11.61 -12.76
C LYS A 88 -17.15 -10.25 -13.45
N THR A 89 -17.28 -10.27 -14.77
CA THR A 89 -17.36 -9.06 -15.58
C THR A 89 -18.64 -8.28 -15.25
N PRO A 90 -18.58 -6.93 -15.14
CA PRO A 90 -19.76 -6.12 -14.90
C PRO A 90 -20.82 -6.25 -16.00
N ALA A 91 -22.09 -6.05 -15.67
CA ALA A 91 -23.21 -6.19 -16.61
C ALA A 91 -23.06 -5.30 -17.85
N SER A 92 -22.60 -4.05 -17.67
CA SER A 92 -22.35 -3.09 -18.75
C SER A 92 -21.19 -3.48 -19.69
N TYR A 93 -20.44 -4.55 -19.40
CA TYR A 93 -19.26 -4.94 -20.20
C TYR A 93 -19.64 -5.33 -21.61
N GLY A 94 -20.72 -6.11 -21.77
CA GLY A 94 -21.16 -6.57 -23.09
C GLY A 94 -21.65 -5.46 -24.01
N GLU A 95 -22.15 -4.34 -23.47
CA GLU A 95 -22.55 -3.17 -24.27
C GLU A 95 -21.33 -2.41 -24.78
N LEU A 96 -20.40 -2.07 -23.90
CA LEU A 96 -19.17 -1.36 -24.26
C LEU A 96 -18.23 -2.23 -25.12
N GLU A 97 -18.22 -3.55 -24.91
CA GLU A 97 -17.46 -4.47 -25.73
C GLU A 97 -17.89 -4.45 -27.20
N LYS A 98 -19.20 -4.30 -27.49
CA LYS A 98 -19.70 -4.16 -28.86
C LYS A 98 -19.27 -2.85 -29.52
N MET A 99 -18.97 -1.82 -28.73
CA MET A 99 -18.49 -0.52 -29.18
C MET A 99 -16.96 -0.46 -29.28
N ALA A 100 -16.24 -1.45 -28.73
CA ALA A 100 -14.79 -1.48 -28.73
C ALA A 100 -14.22 -1.64 -30.15
N GLY A 101 -13.15 -0.90 -30.46
CA GLY A 101 -12.54 -0.79 -31.79
C GLY A 101 -13.23 0.21 -32.72
N GLY A 102 -14.33 0.84 -32.28
CA GLY A 102 -15.06 1.86 -33.02
C GLY A 102 -15.06 3.23 -32.32
N LYS A 103 -15.55 4.26 -33.02
CA LYS A 103 -15.86 5.55 -32.42
C LYS A 103 -17.07 5.40 -31.50
N ALA A 104 -16.91 5.80 -30.25
CA ALA A 104 -17.93 5.77 -29.22
C ALA A 104 -18.18 7.18 -28.69
N ASP A 105 -19.44 7.49 -28.39
CA ASP A 105 -19.85 8.67 -27.63
C ASP A 105 -20.32 8.19 -26.25
N ILE A 106 -19.53 8.49 -25.22
CA ILE A 106 -19.70 7.94 -23.88
C ILE A 106 -19.77 9.09 -22.88
N THR A 107 -20.83 9.09 -22.08
CA THR A 107 -20.95 10.04 -20.96
C THR A 107 -20.68 9.35 -19.63
N GLY A 108 -19.80 9.92 -18.82
CA GLY A 108 -19.43 9.36 -17.52
C GLY A 108 -18.99 10.42 -16.52
N VAL A 109 -18.71 9.99 -15.29
CA VAL A 109 -18.29 10.87 -14.19
C VAL A 109 -16.84 10.57 -13.81
N VAL A 110 -16.02 11.60 -13.63
CA VAL A 110 -14.66 11.47 -13.11
C VAL A 110 -14.72 11.05 -11.64
N ILE A 111 -14.26 9.84 -11.31
CA ILE A 111 -14.42 9.22 -9.98
C ILE A 111 -13.15 9.23 -9.12
N ASP A 112 -12.03 9.69 -9.66
CA ASP A 112 -10.77 9.82 -8.93
C ASP A 112 -10.08 11.14 -9.27
N GLU A 113 -9.03 11.49 -8.52
CA GLU A 113 -8.22 12.67 -8.78
C GLU A 113 -7.50 12.53 -10.14
N PRO A 114 -7.65 13.50 -11.07
CA PRO A 114 -6.93 13.52 -12.33
C PRO A 114 -5.42 13.42 -12.13
N SER A 115 -4.78 12.38 -12.70
CA SER A 115 -3.34 12.20 -12.58
C SER A 115 -2.63 12.90 -13.74
N LYS A 116 -2.05 14.07 -13.44
CA LYS A 116 -1.32 14.86 -14.44
C LYS A 116 0.07 14.27 -14.71
N LYS A 117 0.25 13.67 -15.89
CA LYS A 117 1.57 13.26 -16.40
C LYS A 117 2.20 14.39 -17.22
N SER A 118 3.42 14.16 -17.70
CA SER A 118 4.16 15.17 -18.48
C SER A 118 3.45 15.58 -19.77
N ASN A 119 2.79 14.63 -20.46
CA ASN A 119 2.23 14.86 -21.81
C ASN A 119 0.71 14.67 -21.89
N TYR A 120 0.08 14.18 -20.82
CA TYR A 120 -1.36 13.90 -20.77
C TYR A 120 -1.86 13.94 -19.33
N THR A 121 -3.19 13.91 -19.18
CA THR A 121 -3.87 13.72 -17.90
C THR A 121 -4.62 12.39 -17.94
N GLU A 122 -4.37 11.52 -16.98
CA GLU A 122 -5.15 10.30 -16.80
C GLU A 122 -6.43 10.62 -16.02
N LEU A 123 -7.57 10.21 -16.56
CA LEU A 123 -8.88 10.34 -15.93
C LEU A 123 -9.51 8.95 -15.77
N ALA A 124 -9.96 8.62 -14.57
CA ALA A 124 -10.81 7.47 -14.33
C ALA A 124 -12.28 7.90 -14.45
N VAL A 125 -12.92 7.51 -15.55
CA VAL A 125 -14.29 7.92 -15.89
C VAL A 125 -15.24 6.75 -15.71
N LYS A 126 -16.20 6.89 -14.80
CA LYS A 126 -17.21 5.87 -14.55
C LYS A 126 -18.44 6.06 -15.44
N THR A 127 -18.78 5.02 -16.20
CA THR A 127 -19.96 4.93 -17.05
C THR A 127 -20.75 3.68 -16.67
N GLY A 128 -21.95 3.85 -16.13
CA GLY A 128 -22.70 2.74 -15.52
C GLY A 128 -21.91 2.13 -14.36
N ASP A 129 -21.63 0.83 -14.42
CA ASP A 129 -20.81 0.11 -13.44
C ASP A 129 -19.35 -0.11 -13.86
N LEU A 130 -18.93 0.46 -15.01
CA LEU A 130 -17.58 0.31 -15.55
C LEU A 130 -16.77 1.59 -15.42
N ILE A 131 -15.45 1.41 -15.36
CA ILE A 131 -14.48 2.50 -15.36
C ILE A 131 -13.69 2.42 -16.67
N ILE A 132 -13.59 3.55 -17.35
CA ILE A 132 -12.79 3.75 -18.55
C ILE A 132 -11.60 4.60 -18.14
N LEU A 133 -10.40 4.17 -18.53
CA LEU A 133 -9.18 4.95 -18.35
C LEU A 133 -8.98 5.85 -19.57
N VAL A 134 -9.01 7.15 -19.34
CA VAL A 134 -8.94 8.14 -20.42
C VAL A 134 -7.62 8.89 -20.35
N TYR A 135 -6.91 8.95 -21.47
CA TYR A 135 -5.69 9.72 -21.64
C TYR A 135 -6.04 11.03 -22.36
N ALA A 136 -6.33 12.09 -21.60
CA ALA A 136 -6.78 13.36 -22.15
C ALA A 136 -5.63 14.38 -22.26
N ASN A 137 -5.82 15.41 -23.08
CA ASN A 137 -4.96 16.60 -23.04
C ASN A 137 -5.04 17.29 -21.66
N HIS A 138 -4.04 18.11 -21.31
CA HIS A 138 -4.07 18.87 -20.05
C HIS A 138 -5.21 19.91 -19.99
N TYR A 139 -5.71 20.32 -21.15
CA TYR A 139 -6.77 21.30 -21.29
C TYR A 139 -7.85 20.77 -22.25
N PRO A 140 -9.14 21.00 -21.95
CA PRO A 140 -9.66 21.66 -20.74
C PRO A 140 -9.38 20.86 -19.45
N LYS A 141 -9.33 21.56 -18.31
CA LYS A 141 -9.09 20.91 -17.01
C LYS A 141 -10.39 20.28 -16.50
N PHE A 142 -10.31 19.02 -16.12
CA PHE A 142 -11.40 18.29 -15.45
C PHE A 142 -11.02 18.02 -14.01
N ASN A 143 -12.02 17.92 -13.13
CA ASN A 143 -11.85 17.65 -11.72
C ASN A 143 -12.68 16.45 -11.28
N TYR A 144 -12.39 15.94 -10.09
CA TYR A 144 -13.19 14.90 -9.46
C TYR A 144 -14.67 15.33 -9.35
N GLY A 145 -15.58 14.45 -9.79
CA GLY A 145 -17.02 14.66 -9.79
C GLY A 145 -17.54 15.43 -11.01
N ASP A 146 -16.69 15.79 -11.96
CA ASP A 146 -17.15 16.33 -13.24
C ASP A 146 -17.75 15.20 -14.09
N LYS A 147 -18.93 15.48 -14.65
CA LYS A 147 -19.59 14.64 -15.65
C LYS A 147 -19.16 15.14 -17.01
N ILE A 148 -18.55 14.25 -17.79
CA ILE A 148 -17.95 14.58 -19.09
C ILE A 148 -18.49 13.65 -20.16
N THR A 149 -18.62 14.18 -21.37
CA THR A 149 -18.92 13.43 -22.58
C THR A 149 -17.63 13.23 -23.37
N LEU A 150 -17.37 11.99 -23.76
CA LEU A 150 -16.14 11.54 -24.42
C LEU A 150 -16.49 11.04 -25.81
N LYS A 151 -15.90 11.65 -26.83
CA LYS A 151 -15.99 11.21 -28.22
C LYS A 151 -14.61 10.75 -28.69
N GLY A 152 -14.47 9.46 -28.95
CA GLY A 152 -13.18 8.88 -29.33
C GLY A 152 -13.28 7.39 -29.62
N THR A 153 -12.14 6.76 -29.89
CA THR A 153 -12.07 5.31 -30.10
C THR A 153 -11.99 4.61 -28.74
N LEU A 154 -12.93 3.70 -28.48
CA LEU A 154 -12.89 2.87 -27.27
C LEU A 154 -12.04 1.62 -27.55
N GLU A 155 -11.00 1.40 -26.76
CA GLU A 155 -10.07 0.28 -26.95
C GLU A 155 -10.05 -0.65 -25.73
N LYS A 156 -9.69 -1.91 -25.96
CA LYS A 156 -9.44 -2.86 -24.86
C LYS A 156 -7.96 -2.77 -24.50
N PRO A 157 -7.58 -2.77 -23.20
CA PRO A 157 -6.19 -2.75 -22.81
C PRO A 157 -5.44 -3.98 -23.34
N GLU A 158 -4.28 -3.73 -23.94
CA GLU A 158 -3.36 -4.77 -24.42
C GLU A 158 -2.12 -4.85 -23.53
N ASN A 159 -1.49 -6.02 -23.50
CA ASN A 159 -0.27 -6.22 -22.71
C ASN A 159 0.94 -5.72 -23.51
N PHE A 160 1.64 -4.73 -22.97
CA PHE A 160 2.84 -4.17 -23.61
C PHE A 160 4.02 -5.14 -23.65
N ASN A 161 4.09 -6.10 -22.73
CA ASN A 161 5.13 -7.13 -22.68
C ASN A 161 4.60 -8.44 -22.05
N GLU A 162 5.33 -9.54 -22.22
CA GLU A 162 4.96 -10.85 -21.64
C GLU A 162 5.09 -10.87 -20.11
N SER A 163 5.99 -10.05 -19.56
CA SER A 163 6.31 -10.05 -18.12
C SER A 163 5.24 -9.37 -17.25
N PHE A 164 4.40 -8.50 -17.81
CA PHE A 164 3.41 -7.72 -17.08
C PHE A 164 2.03 -7.76 -17.75
N ASP A 165 1.09 -8.40 -17.07
CA ASP A 165 -0.31 -8.47 -17.48
C ASP A 165 -1.03 -7.14 -17.18
N TRP A 166 -0.84 -6.16 -18.06
CA TRP A 166 -1.46 -4.83 -18.01
C TRP A 166 -2.99 -4.91 -17.93
N LYS A 167 -3.59 -5.80 -18.73
CA LYS A 167 -5.04 -6.04 -18.75
C LYS A 167 -5.57 -6.44 -17.37
N LYS A 168 -4.95 -7.43 -16.71
CA LYS A 168 -5.39 -7.84 -15.36
C LYS A 168 -5.04 -6.83 -14.29
N TYR A 169 -3.93 -6.11 -14.45
CA TYR A 169 -3.58 -5.00 -13.56
C TYR A 169 -4.66 -3.91 -13.56
N LEU A 170 -5.21 -3.55 -14.72
CA LEU A 170 -6.30 -2.59 -14.82
C LEU A 170 -7.64 -3.17 -14.35
N ALA A 171 -7.91 -4.44 -14.66
CA ALA A 171 -9.13 -5.12 -14.21
C ALA A 171 -9.23 -5.18 -12.67
N LYS A 172 -8.10 -5.16 -11.94
CA LYS A 172 -8.10 -5.04 -10.47
C LYS A 172 -8.78 -3.76 -9.98
N SER A 173 -8.70 -2.69 -10.77
CA SER A 173 -9.28 -1.37 -10.48
C SER A 173 -10.65 -1.19 -11.14
N GLY A 174 -11.22 -2.26 -11.73
CA GLY A 174 -12.49 -2.19 -12.47
C GLY A 174 -12.37 -1.48 -13.82
N ILE A 175 -11.14 -1.28 -14.32
CA ILE A 175 -10.85 -0.67 -15.61
C ILE A 175 -10.73 -1.77 -16.65
N TYR A 176 -11.55 -1.71 -17.68
CA TYR A 176 -11.60 -2.72 -18.74
C TYR A 176 -11.48 -2.15 -20.15
N PHE A 177 -11.53 -0.82 -20.27
CA PHE A 177 -11.44 -0.09 -21.52
C PHE A 177 -10.58 1.15 -21.35
N GLU A 178 -9.91 1.52 -22.43
CA GLU A 178 -9.06 2.71 -22.54
C GLU A 178 -9.56 3.60 -23.68
N MET A 179 -9.29 4.90 -23.57
CA MET A 179 -9.58 5.86 -24.63
C MET A 179 -8.43 6.87 -24.70
N PHE A 180 -7.75 6.92 -25.84
CA PHE A 180 -6.60 7.78 -26.07
C PHE A 180 -7.03 9.08 -26.76
N TYR A 181 -6.72 10.20 -26.12
CA TYR A 181 -6.95 11.57 -26.60
C TYR A 181 -8.36 11.82 -27.17
N PRO A 182 -9.45 11.47 -26.46
CA PRO A 182 -10.79 11.79 -26.93
C PRO A 182 -11.08 13.29 -26.87
N GLU A 183 -12.03 13.71 -27.70
CA GLU A 183 -12.71 14.99 -27.51
C GLU A 183 -13.57 14.88 -26.24
N ALA A 184 -13.25 15.68 -25.23
CA ALA A 184 -13.90 15.66 -23.94
C ALA A 184 -14.59 17.00 -23.67
N GLU A 185 -15.90 16.95 -23.39
CA GLU A 185 -16.73 18.12 -23.08
C GLU A 185 -17.30 18.01 -21.67
N LEU A 186 -17.25 19.10 -20.91
CA LEU A 186 -17.84 19.17 -19.58
C LEU A 186 -19.36 19.33 -19.69
N VAL A 187 -20.10 18.41 -19.09
CA VAL A 187 -21.58 18.45 -19.03
C VAL A 187 -22.06 19.11 -17.75
N SER A 188 -21.53 18.66 -16.60
CA SER A 188 -21.88 19.24 -15.29
C SER A 188 -20.82 18.93 -14.24
N SER A 189 -20.76 19.72 -13.17
CA SER A 189 -19.82 19.53 -12.06
C SER A 189 -20.52 19.14 -10.76
N GLY A 190 -19.82 18.40 -9.89
CA GLY A 190 -20.30 18.08 -8.55
C GLY A 190 -21.13 16.80 -8.42
N ASN A 191 -21.01 15.88 -9.38
CA ASN A 191 -21.66 14.56 -9.36
C ASN A 191 -20.94 13.53 -8.47
N GLY A 192 -19.83 13.92 -7.83
CA GLY A 192 -19.04 13.08 -6.94
C GLY A 192 -19.43 13.21 -5.45
N HIS A 193 -18.91 12.32 -4.61
CA HIS A 193 -19.11 12.41 -3.17
C HIS A 193 -18.50 13.69 -2.56
N TRP A 194 -19.30 14.45 -1.80
CA TRP A 194 -18.93 15.77 -1.27
C TRP A 194 -17.66 15.75 -0.40
N LEU A 195 -17.48 14.70 0.41
CA LEU A 195 -16.34 14.58 1.31
C LEU A 195 -15.03 14.43 0.52
N LYS A 196 -15.01 13.55 -0.49
CA LYS A 196 -13.85 13.37 -1.38
C LYS A 196 -13.52 14.67 -2.12
N LYS A 197 -14.54 15.36 -2.65
CA LYS A 197 -14.35 16.67 -3.30
C LYS A 197 -13.68 17.67 -2.36
N ARG A 198 -14.14 17.76 -1.11
CA ARG A 198 -13.56 18.66 -0.11
C ARG A 198 -12.12 18.29 0.25
N LEU A 199 -11.80 17.00 0.35
CA LEU A 199 -10.45 16.51 0.61
C LEU A 199 -9.49 16.82 -0.55
N PHE A 200 -9.92 16.62 -1.80
CA PHE A 200 -9.11 16.98 -2.97
C PHE A 200 -8.92 18.49 -3.10
N SER A 201 -9.97 19.30 -2.90
CA SER A 201 -9.81 20.77 -2.87
C SER A 201 -8.90 21.23 -1.72
N PHE A 202 -8.96 20.58 -0.55
CA PHE A 202 -8.01 20.85 0.53
C PHE A 202 -6.57 20.54 0.12
N LYS A 203 -6.34 19.37 -0.51
CA LYS A 203 -5.04 18.96 -1.04
C LYS A 203 -4.51 19.95 -2.07
N GLU A 204 -5.33 20.40 -3.03
CA GLU A 204 -4.94 21.38 -4.04
C GLU A 204 -4.56 22.72 -3.43
N ASN A 205 -5.35 23.21 -2.47
CA ASN A 205 -5.04 24.46 -1.75
C ASN A 205 -3.74 24.32 -0.94
N PHE A 206 -3.53 23.18 -0.28
CA PHE A 206 -2.32 22.89 0.46
C PHE A 206 -1.08 22.85 -0.44
N LEU A 207 -1.17 22.20 -1.61
CA LEU A 207 -0.10 22.18 -2.60
C LEU A 207 0.18 23.57 -3.18
N SER A 208 -0.86 24.36 -3.43
CA SER A 208 -0.74 25.74 -3.92
C SER A 208 -0.07 26.64 -2.88
N ALA A 209 -0.39 26.46 -1.59
CA ALA A 209 0.26 27.17 -0.49
C ALA A 209 1.76 26.84 -0.40
N ILE A 210 2.14 25.56 -0.56
CA ILE A 210 3.55 25.15 -0.62
C ILE A 210 4.25 25.81 -1.81
N ALA A 211 3.65 25.73 -3.01
CA ALA A 211 4.24 26.27 -4.24
C ALA A 211 4.40 27.80 -4.21
N GLY A 212 3.62 28.51 -3.38
CA GLY A 212 3.76 29.95 -3.17
C GLY A 212 4.98 30.35 -2.34
N VAL A 213 5.63 29.41 -1.64
CA VAL A 213 6.72 29.68 -0.68
C VAL A 213 8.00 28.92 -1.05
N ILE A 214 7.86 27.71 -1.57
CA ILE A 214 8.95 26.80 -1.91
C ILE A 214 8.98 26.66 -3.43
N SER A 215 10.16 26.78 -4.03
CA SER A 215 10.35 26.62 -5.47
C SER A 215 10.31 25.16 -5.92
N GLU A 216 9.99 24.94 -7.20
CA GLU A 216 10.16 23.63 -7.83
C GLU A 216 11.66 23.31 -8.02
N PRO A 217 12.08 22.02 -7.91
CA PRO A 217 11.28 20.80 -7.74
C PRO A 217 10.97 20.44 -6.27
N HIS A 218 11.39 21.27 -5.30
CA HIS A 218 11.25 20.99 -3.87
C HIS A 218 9.80 20.99 -3.43
N ALA A 219 8.97 21.87 -4.01
CA ALA A 219 7.53 21.90 -3.79
C ALA A 219 6.86 20.57 -4.19
N ALA A 220 7.14 20.05 -5.40
CA ALA A 220 6.63 18.75 -5.84
C ALA A 220 7.12 17.60 -4.95
N PHE A 221 8.39 17.60 -4.55
CA PHE A 221 8.92 16.58 -3.65
C PHE A 221 8.23 16.63 -2.28
N LEU A 222 8.06 17.82 -1.70
CA LEU A 222 7.38 17.99 -0.43
C LEU A 222 5.90 17.61 -0.51
N GLY A 223 5.21 17.95 -1.60
CA GLY A 223 3.84 17.53 -1.87
C GLY A 223 3.71 16.01 -1.96
N GLY A 224 4.70 15.33 -2.57
CA GLY A 224 4.82 13.88 -2.58
C GLY A 224 4.97 13.29 -1.17
N LEU A 225 5.86 13.85 -0.35
CA LEU A 225 6.10 13.39 1.03
C LEU A 225 4.88 13.56 1.93
N THR A 226 4.22 14.72 1.85
CA THR A 226 3.20 15.15 2.82
C THR A 226 1.78 14.73 2.45
N VAL A 227 1.39 14.84 1.18
CA VAL A 227 0.01 14.60 0.71
C VAL A 227 -0.06 13.65 -0.49
N GLY A 228 1.05 12.97 -0.84
CA GLY A 228 1.07 11.95 -1.88
C GLY A 228 0.97 12.48 -3.31
N ALA A 229 1.30 13.75 -3.54
CA ALA A 229 1.26 14.38 -4.87
C ALA A 229 2.45 13.96 -5.76
N ARG A 230 2.65 12.66 -5.95
CA ARG A 230 3.80 12.09 -6.69
C ARG A 230 3.82 12.44 -8.18
N ASP A 231 2.66 12.75 -8.75
CA ASP A 231 2.54 13.01 -10.19
C ASP A 231 3.18 14.35 -10.59
N ALA A 232 3.21 15.32 -9.67
CA ALA A 232 3.88 16.61 -9.85
C ALA A 232 5.42 16.49 -9.93
N ILE A 233 6.00 15.37 -9.50
CA ILE A 233 7.46 15.19 -9.47
C ILE A 233 7.98 15.02 -10.90
N PRO A 234 8.98 15.82 -11.33
CA PRO A 234 9.59 15.71 -12.65
C PRO A 234 10.16 14.32 -12.93
N ASN A 235 10.09 13.87 -14.19
CA ASN A 235 10.57 12.52 -14.56
C ASN A 235 12.07 12.33 -14.30
N SER A 236 12.89 13.36 -14.50
CA SER A 236 14.32 13.31 -14.16
C SER A 236 14.54 12.99 -12.68
N LEU A 237 13.76 13.60 -11.80
CA LEU A 237 13.86 13.34 -10.37
C LEU A 237 13.28 11.96 -9.99
N LYS A 238 12.23 11.49 -10.69
CA LYS A 238 11.75 10.09 -10.55
C LYS A 238 12.83 9.07 -10.93
N GLU A 239 13.61 9.35 -11.96
CA GLU A 239 14.73 8.51 -12.39
C GLU A 239 15.87 8.51 -11.34
N ASP A 240 16.20 9.68 -10.76
CA ASP A 240 17.15 9.76 -9.65
C ASP A 240 16.69 8.92 -8.45
N PHE A 241 15.40 8.99 -8.09
CA PHE A 241 14.83 8.16 -7.03
C PHE A 241 14.88 6.66 -7.35
N ASN A 242 14.60 6.27 -8.59
CA ASN A 242 14.69 4.87 -9.01
C ASN A 242 16.15 4.36 -8.95
N THR A 243 17.09 5.15 -9.45
CA THR A 243 18.53 4.82 -9.50
C THR A 243 19.12 4.66 -8.10
N THR A 244 18.68 5.50 -7.15
CA THR A 244 19.12 5.45 -5.75
C THR A 244 18.28 4.52 -4.87
N GLY A 245 17.23 3.88 -5.40
CA GLY A 245 16.34 2.99 -4.64
C GLY A 245 15.41 3.72 -3.65
N MET A 246 15.23 5.03 -3.82
CA MET A 246 14.48 5.92 -2.92
C MET A 246 13.01 6.12 -3.34
N THR A 247 12.53 5.44 -4.39
CA THR A 247 11.15 5.50 -4.89
C THR A 247 10.11 5.24 -3.81
N HIS A 248 10.42 4.40 -2.83
CA HIS A 248 9.53 4.02 -1.73
C HIS A 248 9.22 5.18 -0.76
N ILE A 249 10.08 6.20 -0.66
CA ILE A 249 9.84 7.39 0.15
C ILE A 249 8.73 8.25 -0.48
N VAL A 250 8.84 8.45 -1.79
CA VAL A 250 7.92 9.27 -2.58
C VAL A 250 6.56 8.58 -2.76
N ALA A 251 6.54 7.25 -2.78
CA ALA A 251 5.33 6.45 -2.95
C ALA A 251 4.42 6.38 -1.70
N LEU A 252 4.53 7.33 -0.77
CA LEU A 252 3.90 7.32 0.56
C LEU A 252 4.09 6.00 1.30
N SER A 253 5.19 5.94 2.05
CA SER A 253 5.47 4.77 2.88
C SER A 253 4.55 4.71 4.12
N GLY A 254 4.48 3.54 4.76
CA GLY A 254 3.79 3.42 6.05
C GLY A 254 4.38 4.29 7.15
N TYR A 255 5.64 4.71 7.00
CA TYR A 255 6.29 5.67 7.88
C TYR A 255 5.59 7.04 7.85
N ASN A 256 5.24 7.52 6.66
CA ASN A 256 4.56 8.81 6.47
C ASN A 256 3.19 8.81 7.19
N VAL A 257 2.43 7.71 7.09
CA VAL A 257 1.15 7.54 7.80
C VAL A 257 1.34 7.59 9.31
N THR A 258 2.36 6.91 9.85
CA THR A 258 2.62 6.92 11.30
C THR A 258 3.05 8.28 11.82
N ILE A 259 3.86 9.02 11.05
CA ILE A 259 4.29 10.38 11.42
C ILE A 259 3.08 11.31 11.45
N ILE A 260 2.21 11.24 10.45
CA ILE A 260 1.00 12.07 10.40
C ILE A 260 0.08 11.74 11.58
N ALA A 261 -0.13 10.47 11.89
CA ALA A 261 -0.91 10.06 13.06
C ALA A 261 -0.33 10.62 14.37
N ASP A 262 0.97 10.46 14.60
CA ASP A 262 1.65 10.95 15.80
C ASP A 262 1.58 12.48 15.92
N ASN A 263 1.80 13.19 14.82
CA ASN A 263 1.73 14.66 14.78
C ASN A 263 0.32 15.17 15.10
N ILE A 264 -0.73 14.55 14.55
CA ILE A 264 -2.12 14.92 14.87
C ILE A 264 -2.40 14.64 16.34
N MET A 265 -2.03 13.46 16.86
CA MET A 265 -2.24 13.11 18.25
C MET A 265 -1.51 14.06 19.22
N ARG A 266 -0.28 14.46 18.88
CA ARG A 266 0.50 15.43 19.66
C ARG A 266 -0.07 16.84 19.58
N ALA A 267 -0.54 17.27 18.42
CA ALA A 267 -1.20 18.56 18.26
C ALA A 267 -2.42 18.67 19.19
N PHE A 268 -3.19 17.59 19.37
CA PHE A 268 -4.33 17.54 20.28
C PHE A 268 -4.00 16.99 21.68
N SER A 269 -2.71 16.93 22.05
CA SER A 269 -2.31 16.38 23.36
C SER A 269 -2.74 17.23 24.56
N PHE A 270 -3.08 18.51 24.32
CA PHE A 270 -3.64 19.41 25.34
C PHE A 270 -5.11 19.08 25.69
N LEU A 271 -5.79 18.26 24.88
CA LEU A 271 -7.14 17.76 25.13
C LEU A 271 -7.11 16.38 25.82
N PRO A 272 -8.26 15.90 26.35
CA PRO A 272 -8.32 14.55 26.90
C PRO A 272 -7.87 13.51 25.87
N ARG A 273 -7.13 12.50 26.33
CA ARG A 273 -6.50 11.46 25.48
C ARG A 273 -7.44 10.85 24.44
N MET A 274 -8.72 10.68 24.77
CA MET A 274 -9.74 10.14 23.85
C MET A 274 -9.99 11.05 22.63
N PHE A 275 -9.96 12.37 22.80
CA PHE A 275 -10.08 13.32 21.69
C PHE A 275 -8.87 13.24 20.76
N GLY A 276 -7.65 13.22 21.31
CA GLY A 276 -6.44 13.07 20.51
C GLY A 276 -6.42 11.76 19.70
N MET A 277 -6.90 10.67 20.30
CA MET A 277 -7.03 9.38 19.62
C MET A 277 -8.12 9.37 18.54
N GLY A 278 -9.27 10.00 18.79
CA GLY A 278 -10.33 10.17 17.80
C GLY A 278 -9.88 11.04 16.62
N ALA A 279 -9.26 12.18 16.91
CA ALA A 279 -8.71 13.08 15.91
C ALA A 279 -7.60 12.42 15.08
N GLY A 280 -6.69 11.67 15.73
CA GLY A 280 -5.67 10.88 15.03
C GLY A 280 -6.28 9.82 14.11
N SER A 281 -7.31 9.12 14.57
CA SER A 281 -8.01 8.09 13.77
C SER A 281 -8.70 8.69 12.54
N LEU A 282 -9.41 9.81 12.72
CA LEU A 282 -10.03 10.54 11.61
C LEU A 282 -8.98 11.10 10.65
N GLY A 283 -7.88 11.63 11.19
CA GLY A 283 -6.74 12.12 10.42
C GLY A 283 -6.13 11.05 9.53
N ILE A 284 -5.89 9.84 10.06
CA ILE A 284 -5.41 8.68 9.29
C ILE A 284 -6.39 8.30 8.18
N ALA A 285 -7.70 8.29 8.48
CA ALA A 285 -8.72 7.94 7.49
C ALA A 285 -8.81 8.97 6.36
N PHE A 286 -8.84 10.26 6.69
CA PHE A 286 -8.84 11.34 5.70
C PHE A 286 -7.54 11.37 4.90
N PHE A 287 -6.39 11.13 5.53
CA PHE A 287 -5.11 11.01 4.85
C PHE A 287 -5.11 9.86 3.83
N ALA A 288 -5.62 8.69 4.21
CA ALA A 288 -5.71 7.55 3.29
C ALA A 288 -6.58 7.85 2.06
N ILE A 289 -7.72 8.54 2.26
CA ILE A 289 -8.62 8.91 1.17
C ILE A 289 -7.98 9.97 0.27
N MET A 290 -7.39 11.02 0.87
CA MET A 290 -6.79 12.15 0.16
C MET A 290 -5.59 11.74 -0.71
N THR A 291 -4.89 10.67 -0.33
CA THR A 291 -3.69 10.19 -1.02
C THR A 291 -3.98 9.12 -2.09
N GLY A 292 -5.26 8.92 -2.45
CA GLY A 292 -5.68 7.97 -3.48
C GLY A 292 -5.72 6.51 -3.00
N ALA A 293 -5.70 6.27 -1.68
CA ALA A 293 -5.87 4.95 -1.06
C ALA A 293 -4.99 3.83 -1.66
N SER A 294 -3.72 4.14 -1.96
CA SER A 294 -2.76 3.12 -2.40
C SER A 294 -2.66 1.97 -1.39
N ALA A 295 -2.34 0.75 -1.84
CA ALA A 295 -2.26 -0.41 -0.95
C ALA A 295 -1.29 -0.21 0.23
N THR A 296 -0.16 0.47 -0.01
CA THR A 296 0.83 0.80 1.03
C THR A 296 0.24 1.69 2.11
N THR A 297 -0.51 2.73 1.70
CA THR A 297 -1.19 3.66 2.60
C THR A 297 -2.33 2.97 3.35
N VAL A 298 -3.20 2.23 2.65
CA VAL A 298 -4.33 1.52 3.27
C VAL A 298 -3.85 0.52 4.33
N ARG A 299 -2.84 -0.30 4.03
CA ARG A 299 -2.24 -1.22 5.03
C ARG A 299 -1.75 -0.45 6.25
N ALA A 300 -0.96 0.60 6.03
CA ALA A 300 -0.39 1.39 7.12
C ALA A 300 -1.48 2.08 7.97
N SER A 301 -2.52 2.60 7.33
CA SER A 301 -3.67 3.21 7.99
C SER A 301 -4.45 2.21 8.84
N VAL A 302 -4.73 1.00 8.31
CA VAL A 302 -5.40 -0.06 9.09
C VAL A 302 -4.54 -0.45 10.30
N MET A 303 -3.24 -0.67 10.12
CA MET A 303 -2.34 -1.01 11.22
C MET A 303 -2.24 0.12 12.27
N ALA A 304 -2.17 1.38 11.83
CA ALA A 304 -2.15 2.54 12.72
C ALA A 304 -3.46 2.68 13.51
N LEU A 305 -4.62 2.52 12.87
CA LEU A 305 -5.92 2.49 13.55
C LEU A 305 -6.00 1.35 14.57
N MET A 306 -5.48 0.16 14.23
CA MET A 306 -5.39 -0.95 15.19
C MET A 306 -4.47 -0.64 16.37
N ALA A 307 -3.36 0.07 16.16
CA ALA A 307 -2.47 0.50 17.24
C ALA A 307 -3.16 1.51 18.17
N VAL A 308 -3.91 2.47 17.62
CA VAL A 308 -4.72 3.41 18.39
C VAL A 308 -5.79 2.66 19.21
N LEU A 309 -6.52 1.73 18.59
CA LEU A 309 -7.53 0.90 19.27
C LEU A 309 -6.92 0.02 20.38
N ALA A 310 -5.75 -0.56 20.15
CA ALA A 310 -5.04 -1.32 21.17
C ALA A 310 -4.67 -0.44 22.37
N GLY A 311 -4.18 0.78 22.10
CA GLY A 311 -3.90 1.78 23.13
C GLY A 311 -5.15 2.21 23.91
N ALA A 312 -6.31 2.33 23.25
CA ALA A 312 -7.57 2.76 23.89
C ALA A 312 -8.14 1.66 24.79
N THR A 313 -7.99 0.42 24.37
CA THR A 313 -8.52 -0.76 25.08
C THR A 313 -7.54 -1.34 26.10
N GLY A 314 -6.36 -0.73 26.28
CA GLY A 314 -5.30 -1.24 27.16
C GLY A 314 -4.70 -2.58 26.71
N ARG A 315 -4.86 -2.95 25.43
CA ARG A 315 -4.34 -4.21 24.88
C ARG A 315 -2.92 -4.03 24.35
N ILE A 316 -2.14 -5.10 24.43
CA ILE A 316 -0.80 -5.15 23.82
C ILE A 316 -0.95 -5.21 22.30
N TYR A 317 -0.33 -4.27 21.58
CA TYR A 317 -0.32 -4.25 20.12
C TYR A 317 0.58 -5.35 19.56
N ALA A 318 -0.02 -6.33 18.88
CA ALA A 318 0.70 -7.41 18.22
C ALA A 318 0.83 -7.12 16.71
N VAL A 319 2.01 -6.65 16.30
CA VAL A 319 2.28 -6.19 14.91
C VAL A 319 1.96 -7.26 13.86
N THR A 320 2.32 -8.52 14.12
CA THR A 320 2.04 -9.65 13.24
C THR A 320 0.55 -9.84 12.99
N TRP A 321 -0.27 -9.77 14.05
CA TRP A 321 -1.73 -9.87 13.95
C TRP A 321 -2.35 -8.69 13.22
N ALA A 322 -1.82 -7.49 13.45
CA ALA A 322 -2.25 -6.30 12.72
C ALA A 322 -1.98 -6.43 11.22
N LEU A 323 -0.83 -6.99 10.82
CA LEU A 323 -0.51 -7.22 9.42
C LEU A 323 -1.45 -8.25 8.77
N PHE A 324 -1.68 -9.41 9.42
CA PHE A 324 -2.60 -10.42 8.89
C PHE A 324 -4.04 -9.91 8.77
N LEU A 325 -4.51 -9.15 9.76
CA LEU A 325 -5.85 -8.58 9.74
C LEU A 325 -5.98 -7.47 8.68
N ALA A 326 -4.97 -6.63 8.52
CA ALA A 326 -4.91 -5.65 7.44
C ALA A 326 -4.95 -6.33 6.07
N GLY A 327 -4.16 -7.39 5.86
CA GLY A 327 -4.18 -8.18 4.64
C GLY A 327 -5.54 -8.79 4.36
N PHE A 328 -6.17 -9.36 5.38
CA PHE A 328 -7.52 -9.91 5.28
C PHE A 328 -8.55 -8.88 4.84
N PHE A 329 -8.62 -7.71 5.50
CA PHE A 329 -9.58 -6.67 5.11
C PHE A 329 -9.33 -6.13 3.71
N MET A 330 -8.06 -5.95 3.33
CA MET A 330 -7.71 -5.49 1.99
C MET A 330 -8.11 -6.51 0.91
N ILE A 331 -7.81 -7.80 1.13
CA ILE A 331 -8.17 -8.89 0.21
C ILE A 331 -9.68 -9.11 0.16
N LEU A 332 -10.37 -8.97 1.30
CA LEU A 332 -11.82 -9.02 1.38
C LEU A 332 -12.46 -7.90 0.56
N GLN A 333 -11.90 -6.69 0.60
CA GLN A 333 -12.39 -5.58 -0.22
C GLN A 333 -12.09 -5.77 -1.70
N ASN A 334 -10.86 -6.15 -2.05
CA ASN A 334 -10.46 -6.39 -3.43
C ASN A 334 -9.48 -7.59 -3.50
N PRO A 335 -9.95 -8.79 -3.88
CA PRO A 335 -9.11 -9.98 -3.87
C PRO A 335 -8.05 -9.98 -4.97
N LYS A 336 -8.23 -9.15 -6.03
CA LYS A 336 -7.30 -9.04 -7.17
C LYS A 336 -5.96 -8.40 -6.76
N ILE A 337 -5.92 -7.63 -5.66
CA ILE A 337 -4.69 -6.95 -5.21
C ILE A 337 -3.58 -7.95 -4.84
N LEU A 338 -3.92 -9.15 -4.39
CA LEU A 338 -2.94 -10.12 -3.90
C LEU A 338 -1.94 -10.52 -5.00
N ARG A 339 -2.43 -10.70 -6.23
CA ARG A 339 -1.63 -11.09 -7.39
C ARG A 339 -1.20 -9.88 -8.24
N PHE A 340 -2.13 -8.96 -8.51
CA PHE A 340 -1.95 -7.91 -9.51
C PHE A 340 -1.53 -6.56 -8.93
N ASP A 341 -1.34 -6.44 -7.61
CA ASP A 341 -0.83 -5.21 -7.02
C ASP A 341 0.59 -5.34 -6.49
N THR A 342 1.53 -4.73 -7.21
CA THR A 342 2.95 -4.69 -6.82
C THR A 342 3.17 -3.91 -5.53
N SER A 343 2.41 -2.83 -5.31
CA SER A 343 2.49 -2.05 -4.08
C SER A 343 2.09 -2.88 -2.86
N PHE A 344 0.98 -3.63 -2.93
CA PHE A 344 0.59 -4.61 -1.90
C PHE A 344 1.72 -5.60 -1.61
N GLN A 345 2.25 -6.28 -2.63
CA GLN A 345 3.24 -7.34 -2.43
C GLN A 345 4.54 -6.83 -1.79
N LEU A 346 5.12 -5.75 -2.33
CA LEU A 346 6.33 -5.14 -1.79
C LEU A 346 6.11 -4.64 -0.36
N SER A 347 4.97 -4.02 -0.10
CA SER A 347 4.57 -3.50 1.20
C SER A 347 4.47 -4.61 2.26
N PHE A 348 3.78 -5.71 1.96
CA PHE A 348 3.65 -6.85 2.88
C PHE A 348 4.98 -7.60 3.07
N ALA A 349 5.75 -7.83 2.00
CA ALA A 349 7.07 -8.45 2.08
C ALA A 349 8.03 -7.63 2.96
N ALA A 350 8.08 -6.30 2.78
CA ALA A 350 8.88 -5.41 3.61
C ALA A 350 8.50 -5.51 5.10
N THR A 351 7.20 -5.50 5.42
CA THR A 351 6.74 -5.60 6.82
C THR A 351 7.02 -6.98 7.43
N LEU A 352 6.88 -8.07 6.66
CA LEU A 352 7.27 -9.40 7.12
C LEU A 352 8.78 -9.47 7.39
N GLY A 353 9.60 -8.89 6.51
CA GLY A 353 11.04 -8.73 6.73
C GLY A 353 11.34 -7.97 8.02
N LEU A 354 10.66 -6.85 8.26
CA LEU A 354 10.80 -6.08 9.50
C LEU A 354 10.41 -6.87 10.75
N ILE A 355 9.35 -7.68 10.69
CA ILE A 355 8.87 -8.47 11.84
C ILE A 355 9.80 -9.65 12.13
N TYR A 356 10.24 -10.40 11.11
CA TYR A 356 10.92 -11.68 11.29
C TYR A 356 12.43 -11.62 11.10
N ILE A 357 12.95 -10.75 10.24
CA ILE A 357 14.39 -10.65 9.93
C ILE A 357 15.06 -9.58 10.80
N SER A 358 14.40 -8.44 11.05
CA SER A 358 14.99 -7.32 11.80
C SER A 358 15.48 -7.68 13.21
N PRO A 359 14.76 -8.49 14.02
CA PRO A 359 15.25 -8.89 15.34
C PRO A 359 16.56 -9.70 15.25
N ILE A 360 16.64 -10.62 14.28
CA ILE A 360 17.81 -11.48 14.04
C ILE A 360 18.99 -10.63 13.56
N MET A 361 18.73 -9.73 12.60
CA MET A 361 19.75 -8.83 12.05
C MET A 361 20.29 -7.89 13.12
N SER A 362 19.40 -7.34 13.94
CA SER A 362 19.79 -6.51 15.07
C SER A 362 20.73 -7.28 15.98
N LYS A 363 20.40 -8.50 16.43
CA LYS A 363 21.29 -9.33 17.27
C LYS A 363 22.69 -9.53 16.65
N LYS A 364 22.77 -9.80 15.34
CA LYS A 364 24.04 -9.98 14.62
C LYS A 364 24.87 -8.70 14.47
N LEU A 365 24.23 -7.54 14.31
CA LEU A 365 24.89 -6.23 14.23
C LEU A 365 25.26 -5.70 15.63
N TRP A 366 25.77 -6.57 16.51
CA TRP A 366 26.10 -6.22 17.89
C TRP A 366 27.22 -5.17 18.00
N PHE A 367 28.11 -5.12 17.01
CA PHE A 367 29.22 -4.18 16.91
C PHE A 367 28.79 -2.75 16.56
N MET A 368 27.55 -2.55 16.10
CA MET A 368 27.03 -1.23 15.75
C MET A 368 26.50 -0.48 16.98
N PRO A 369 26.73 0.83 17.10
CA PRO A 369 26.27 1.61 18.23
C PRO A 369 24.74 1.65 18.28
N LYS A 370 24.19 1.45 19.49
CA LYS A 370 22.76 1.67 19.78
C LYS A 370 22.39 3.16 19.89
N LYS A 371 23.39 4.06 19.96
CA LYS A 371 23.16 5.51 20.01
C LYS A 371 22.42 5.96 18.75
N PHE A 372 21.47 6.88 18.92
CA PHE A 372 20.62 7.41 17.84
C PHE A 372 19.81 6.35 17.05
N LYS A 373 19.60 5.15 17.61
CA LYS A 373 18.87 4.05 16.95
C LYS A 373 19.49 3.58 15.62
N ILE A 374 20.80 3.80 15.43
CA ILE A 374 21.51 3.47 14.16
C ILE A 374 21.41 1.98 13.86
N ARG A 375 21.67 1.12 14.85
CA ARG A 375 21.58 -0.34 14.73
C ARG A 375 20.18 -0.77 14.30
N GLU A 376 19.14 -0.21 14.92
CA GLU A 376 17.75 -0.51 14.61
C GLU A 376 17.39 -0.08 13.18
N THR A 377 17.79 1.12 12.76
CA THR A 377 17.53 1.64 11.40
C THR A 377 18.23 0.81 10.33
N ILE A 378 19.50 0.47 10.52
CA ILE A 378 20.25 -0.38 9.59
C ILE A 378 19.65 -1.79 9.53
N SER A 379 19.33 -2.37 10.70
CA SER A 379 18.70 -3.70 10.78
C SER A 379 17.37 -3.72 10.05
N ALA A 380 16.53 -2.70 10.28
CA ALA A 380 15.23 -2.56 9.64
C ALA A 380 15.37 -2.42 8.11
N THR A 381 16.29 -1.56 7.65
CA THR A 381 16.54 -1.31 6.23
C THR A 381 17.02 -2.57 5.52
N LEU A 382 18.06 -3.23 6.06
CA LEU A 382 18.58 -4.49 5.50
C LEU A 382 17.50 -5.58 5.48
N SER A 383 16.71 -5.68 6.54
CA SER A 383 15.66 -6.70 6.65
C SER A 383 14.54 -6.49 5.65
N ALA A 384 14.10 -5.24 5.47
CA ALA A 384 13.14 -4.90 4.43
C ALA A 384 13.72 -5.20 3.04
N GLN A 385 14.96 -4.77 2.76
CA GLN A 385 15.64 -5.01 1.48
C GLN A 385 15.74 -6.50 1.15
N VAL A 386 16.22 -7.34 2.08
CA VAL A 386 16.30 -8.80 1.87
C VAL A 386 14.93 -9.39 1.52
N ALA A 387 13.86 -8.92 2.16
CA ALA A 387 12.52 -9.43 1.91
C ALA A 387 11.90 -8.95 0.58
N VAL A 388 12.20 -7.73 0.12
CA VAL A 388 11.64 -7.17 -1.12
C VAL A 388 12.51 -7.41 -2.35
N LEU A 389 13.81 -7.65 -2.19
CA LEU A 389 14.77 -7.73 -3.28
C LEU A 389 14.36 -8.74 -4.37
N PRO A 390 13.94 -9.98 -4.04
CA PRO A 390 13.50 -10.91 -5.07
C PRO A 390 12.31 -10.40 -5.91
N LEU A 391 11.33 -9.76 -5.26
CA LEU A 391 10.17 -9.17 -5.95
C LEU A 391 10.55 -7.96 -6.81
N ILE A 392 11.47 -7.10 -6.32
CA ILE A 392 11.98 -5.96 -7.09
C ILE A 392 12.69 -6.48 -8.35
N VAL A 393 13.58 -7.46 -8.21
CA VAL A 393 14.28 -8.03 -9.36
C VAL A 393 13.30 -8.65 -10.35
N TYR A 394 12.34 -9.44 -9.86
CA TYR A 394 11.34 -10.10 -10.71
C TYR A 394 10.42 -9.12 -11.45
N LYS A 395 9.92 -8.08 -10.77
CA LYS A 395 8.90 -7.18 -11.32
C LYS A 395 9.44 -5.92 -11.97
N ILE A 396 10.50 -5.35 -11.40
CA ILE A 396 11.05 -4.05 -11.80
C ILE A 396 12.29 -4.27 -12.68
N GLY A 397 13.03 -5.36 -12.49
CA GLY A 397 14.18 -5.70 -13.32
C GLY A 397 15.40 -4.81 -13.09
N SER A 398 15.43 -4.01 -12.01
CA SER A 398 16.58 -3.20 -11.64
C SER A 398 16.76 -3.14 -10.11
N VAL A 399 18.01 -3.09 -9.67
CA VAL A 399 18.38 -3.05 -8.25
C VAL A 399 19.36 -1.92 -8.01
N SER A 400 19.08 -1.09 -7.00
CA SER A 400 20.00 -0.05 -6.55
C SER A 400 20.97 -0.59 -5.50
N LEU A 401 22.26 -0.56 -5.81
CA LEU A 401 23.34 -0.98 -4.91
C LEU A 401 23.60 0.06 -3.81
N LEU A 402 23.27 1.33 -4.08
CA LEU A 402 23.52 2.45 -3.18
C LEU A 402 22.35 2.73 -2.23
N SER A 403 21.24 2.03 -2.39
CA SER A 403 20.01 2.25 -1.62
C SER A 403 20.20 2.23 -0.11
N LEU A 404 21.07 1.36 0.43
CA LEU A 404 21.34 1.32 1.87
C LEU A 404 22.00 2.61 2.37
N PHE A 405 23.01 3.11 1.64
CA PHE A 405 23.76 4.31 2.02
C PHE A 405 22.89 5.56 1.90
N VAL A 406 22.15 5.68 0.81
CA VAL A 406 21.25 6.82 0.59
C VAL A 406 20.13 6.82 1.63
N ASN A 407 19.56 5.66 1.96
CA ASN A 407 18.55 5.55 3.04
C ASN A 407 19.09 6.02 4.39
N LEU A 408 20.32 5.65 4.75
CA LEU A 408 20.92 6.05 6.02
C LEU A 408 21.13 7.57 6.11
N LEU A 409 21.43 8.24 4.98
CA LEU A 409 21.62 9.68 4.91
C LEU A 409 20.31 10.46 4.82
N VAL A 410 19.29 9.93 4.15
CA VAL A 410 18.04 10.65 3.85
C VAL A 410 16.96 10.39 4.92
N LEU A 411 16.70 9.13 5.28
CA LEU A 411 15.54 8.77 6.12
C LEU A 411 15.49 9.47 7.50
N PRO A 412 16.61 9.73 8.21
CA PRO A 412 16.55 10.42 9.49
C PRO A 412 15.97 11.84 9.42
N PHE A 413 16.07 12.51 8.27
CA PHE A 413 15.62 13.89 8.09
C PHE A 413 14.18 13.99 7.58
N ILE A 414 13.66 12.94 6.93
CA ILE A 414 12.29 12.90 6.40
C ILE A 414 11.21 13.31 7.41
N PRO A 415 11.22 12.88 8.69
CA PRO A 415 10.20 13.32 9.66
C PRO A 415 10.23 14.82 9.92
N ILE A 416 11.42 15.41 9.96
CA ILE A 416 11.62 16.83 10.19
C ILE A 416 11.12 17.60 8.96
N THR A 417 11.50 17.14 7.77
CA THR A 417 11.05 17.68 6.48
C THR A 417 9.52 17.64 6.36
N MET A 418 8.91 16.49 6.67
CA MET A 418 7.46 16.32 6.66
C MET A 418 6.76 17.22 7.68
N PHE A 419 7.30 17.34 8.90
CA PHE A 419 6.70 18.15 9.95
C PHE A 419 6.69 19.64 9.58
N PHE A 420 7.87 20.20 9.26
CA PHE A 420 7.97 21.61 8.89
C PHE A 420 7.26 21.90 7.57
N GLY A 421 7.36 21.02 6.58
CA GLY A 421 6.66 21.20 5.32
C GLY A 421 5.14 21.09 5.44
N PHE A 422 4.63 20.24 6.34
CA PHE A 422 3.21 20.23 6.69
C PHE A 422 2.77 21.57 7.31
N LEU A 423 3.56 22.11 8.24
CA LEU A 423 3.27 23.42 8.83
C LEU A 423 3.33 24.54 7.78
N THR A 424 4.29 24.51 6.85
CA THR A 424 4.38 25.47 5.74
C THR A 424 3.11 25.45 4.90
N GLY A 425 2.65 24.28 4.45
CA GLY A 425 1.42 24.17 3.68
C GLY A 425 0.19 24.57 4.48
N ALA A 426 0.06 24.10 5.73
CA ALA A 426 -1.09 24.37 6.57
C ALA A 426 -1.23 25.86 6.94
N ILE A 427 -0.13 26.53 7.31
CA ILE A 427 -0.12 27.96 7.63
C ILE A 427 -0.21 28.79 6.35
N GLY A 428 0.41 28.34 5.26
CA GLY A 428 0.38 29.03 3.96
C GLY A 428 -1.03 29.13 3.37
N MET A 429 -1.93 28.21 3.72
CA MET A 429 -3.36 28.31 3.37
C MET A 429 -4.06 29.53 4.01
N PHE A 430 -3.54 30.06 5.12
CA PHE A 430 -4.08 31.24 5.80
C PHE A 430 -3.24 32.50 5.53
N SER A 431 -1.92 32.37 5.55
CA SER A 431 -0.99 33.47 5.30
C SER A 431 0.34 32.96 4.77
N ALA A 432 0.64 33.31 3.51
CA ALA A 432 1.93 33.04 2.89
C ALA A 432 3.08 33.63 3.73
N PHE A 433 2.92 34.85 4.25
CA PHE A 433 3.95 35.53 5.05
C PHE A 433 4.36 34.75 6.29
N LEU A 434 3.39 34.23 7.06
CA LEU A 434 3.69 33.44 8.27
C LEU A 434 4.33 32.09 7.94
N SER A 435 4.08 31.55 6.75
CA SER A 435 4.64 30.27 6.33
C SER A 435 6.07 30.35 5.80
N VAL A 436 6.57 31.54 5.43
CA VAL A 436 7.93 31.72 4.87
C VAL A 436 9.04 31.19 5.80
N PRO A 437 9.09 31.52 7.11
CA PRO A 437 10.15 31.01 7.99
C PRO A 437 10.18 29.47 8.08
N LEU A 438 8.99 28.84 8.08
CA LEU A 438 8.85 27.39 8.11
C LEU A 438 9.21 26.76 6.75
N GLY A 439 8.86 27.47 5.66
CA GLY A 439 9.27 27.16 4.29
C GLY A 439 10.79 27.12 4.15
N TRP A 440 11.51 28.06 4.77
CA TRP A 440 12.98 28.05 4.79
C TRP A 440 13.55 26.82 5.50
N ILE A 441 13.02 26.46 6.67
CA ILE A 441 13.48 25.27 7.41
C ILE A 441 13.25 24.01 6.57
N SER A 442 12.04 23.83 6.04
CA SER A 442 11.73 22.68 5.18
C SER A 442 12.57 22.67 3.90
N TYR A 443 12.80 23.82 3.27
CA TYR A 443 13.65 23.94 2.09
C TYR A 443 15.09 23.48 2.34
N VAL A 444 15.69 23.82 3.49
CA VAL A 444 17.06 23.38 3.83
C VAL A 444 17.16 21.84 3.86
N PHE A 445 16.20 21.18 4.50
CA PHE A 445 16.20 19.71 4.55
C PHE A 445 15.87 19.09 3.18
N LEU A 446 14.88 19.62 2.46
CA LEU A 446 14.56 19.17 1.09
C LEU A 446 15.78 19.31 0.17
N GLN A 447 16.51 20.42 0.26
CA GLN A 447 17.71 20.64 -0.53
C GLN A 447 18.82 19.65 -0.18
N TYR A 448 19.02 19.36 1.10
CA TYR A 448 19.96 18.33 1.54
C TYR A 448 19.59 16.95 0.97
N GLU A 449 18.33 16.53 1.15
CA GLU A 449 17.83 15.23 0.69
C GLU A 449 17.99 15.08 -0.84
N LEU A 450 17.54 16.08 -1.61
CA LEU A 450 17.65 16.08 -3.06
C LEU A 450 19.12 16.15 -3.53
N TYR A 451 19.98 16.88 -2.82
CA TYR A 451 21.41 16.92 -3.13
C TYR A 451 22.05 15.54 -2.97
N VAL A 452 21.78 14.85 -1.86
CA VAL A 452 22.28 13.48 -1.63
C VAL A 452 21.78 12.55 -2.74
N ILE A 453 20.48 12.55 -3.02
CA ILE A 453 19.88 11.69 -4.06
C ILE A 453 20.51 11.95 -5.43
N LYS A 454 20.57 13.21 -5.88
CA LYS A 454 21.16 13.57 -7.17
C LYS A 454 22.64 13.25 -7.27
N SER A 455 23.39 13.40 -6.16
CA SER A 455 24.82 13.11 -6.15
C SER A 455 25.09 11.61 -6.29
N PHE A 456 24.33 10.79 -5.57
CA PHE A 456 24.48 9.33 -5.64
C PHE A 456 23.89 8.74 -6.94
N ALA A 457 22.89 9.36 -7.54
CA ALA A 457 22.34 8.95 -8.84
C ALA A 457 23.38 9.06 -9.98
N LYS A 458 24.32 10.00 -9.88
CA LYS A 458 25.41 10.19 -10.87
C LYS A 458 26.52 9.15 -10.78
N ILE A 459 26.57 8.35 -9.72
CA ILE A 459 27.62 7.34 -9.54
C ILE A 459 27.40 6.22 -10.55
N PRO A 460 28.41 5.85 -11.36
CA PRO A 460 28.27 4.76 -12.32
C PRO A 460 27.95 3.45 -11.59
N TYR A 461 27.05 2.64 -12.18
CA TYR A 461 26.53 1.40 -11.58
C TYR A 461 25.73 1.58 -10.28
N ALA A 462 25.22 2.79 -10.00
CA ALA A 462 24.31 3.03 -8.88
C ALA A 462 23.08 2.09 -8.93
N SER A 463 22.61 1.76 -10.14
CA SER A 463 21.65 0.70 -10.40
C SER A 463 22.21 -0.31 -11.40
N VAL A 464 21.86 -1.58 -11.19
CA VAL A 464 22.21 -2.68 -12.09
C VAL A 464 20.91 -3.27 -12.65
N ALA A 465 20.85 -3.41 -13.97
CA ALA A 465 19.77 -4.12 -14.65
C ALA A 465 19.86 -5.62 -14.35
N ALA A 466 18.77 -6.19 -13.87
CA ALA A 466 18.63 -7.59 -13.52
C ALA A 466 17.39 -8.16 -14.23
N SER A 467 17.40 -8.10 -15.57
CA SER A 467 16.32 -8.58 -16.42
C SER A 467 16.35 -10.10 -16.58
N GLY A 468 15.19 -10.73 -16.80
CA GLY A 468 15.11 -12.16 -17.12
C GLY A 468 15.00 -13.11 -15.91
N PHE A 469 14.64 -12.61 -14.72
CA PHE A 469 14.38 -13.47 -13.57
C PHE A 469 13.11 -14.31 -13.77
N SER A 470 13.25 -15.63 -13.69
CA SER A 470 12.12 -16.56 -13.82
C SER A 470 11.30 -16.65 -12.52
N GLU A 471 10.03 -17.05 -12.64
CA GLU A 471 9.16 -17.34 -11.50
C GLU A 471 9.76 -18.42 -10.57
N ILE A 472 10.48 -19.39 -11.15
CA ILE A 472 11.16 -20.45 -10.39
C ILE A 472 12.23 -19.84 -9.48
N PHE A 473 13.05 -18.92 -10.00
CA PHE A 473 14.07 -18.27 -9.20
C PHE A 473 13.45 -17.43 -8.07
N LEU A 474 12.33 -16.76 -8.33
CA LEU A 474 11.57 -16.06 -7.30
C LEU A 474 11.15 -17.02 -6.17
N ILE A 475 10.55 -18.17 -6.50
CA ILE A 475 10.13 -19.17 -5.51
C ILE A 475 11.33 -19.71 -4.72
N LEU A 476 12.42 -20.06 -5.41
CA LEU A 476 13.65 -20.56 -4.77
C LEU A 476 14.27 -19.54 -3.82
N SER A 477 14.32 -18.27 -4.22
CA SER A 477 14.86 -17.20 -3.38
C SER A 477 14.05 -17.03 -2.09
N TYR A 478 12.72 -17.07 -2.17
CA TYR A 478 11.86 -17.03 -0.98
C TYR A 478 11.95 -18.28 -0.12
N ALA A 479 12.11 -19.46 -0.72
CA ALA A 479 12.35 -20.70 0.01
C ALA A 479 13.67 -20.63 0.79
N ILE A 480 14.75 -20.10 0.20
CA ILE A 480 16.03 -19.90 0.86
C ILE A 480 15.89 -18.91 2.03
N ILE A 481 15.23 -17.77 1.82
CA ILE A 481 14.98 -16.79 2.89
C ILE A 481 14.20 -17.44 4.05
N PHE A 482 13.15 -18.20 3.73
CA PHE A 482 12.33 -18.87 4.73
C PHE A 482 13.12 -19.92 5.53
N LEU A 483 13.88 -20.78 4.86
CA LEU A 483 14.74 -21.77 5.51
C LEU A 483 15.83 -21.12 6.37
N ALA A 484 16.43 -20.01 5.89
CA ALA A 484 17.41 -19.25 6.65
C ALA A 484 16.80 -18.67 7.94
N ILE A 485 15.58 -18.11 7.87
CA ILE A 485 14.86 -17.61 9.06
C ILE A 485 14.61 -18.76 10.05
N LEU A 486 14.11 -19.92 9.58
CA LEU A 486 13.86 -21.08 10.45
C LEU A 486 15.13 -21.58 11.13
N HIS A 487 16.24 -21.68 10.38
CA HIS A 487 17.52 -22.12 10.91
C HIS A 487 18.05 -21.17 11.98
N LEU A 488 18.02 -19.86 11.71
CA LEU A 488 18.50 -18.84 12.65
C LEU A 488 17.62 -18.79 13.91
N HIS A 489 16.30 -18.90 13.77
CA HIS A 489 15.39 -18.91 14.91
C HIS A 489 15.53 -20.17 15.78
N LYS A 490 15.81 -21.33 15.17
CA LYS A 490 16.13 -22.56 15.91
C LYS A 490 17.43 -22.40 16.70
N LYS A 491 18.47 -21.84 16.09
CA LYS A 491 19.76 -21.60 16.75
C LYS A 491 19.63 -20.64 17.93
N GLU A 492 18.83 -19.58 17.80
CA GLU A 492 18.57 -18.66 18.92
C GLU A 492 17.85 -19.34 20.08
N LYS A 493 16.83 -20.16 19.82
CA LYS A 493 16.14 -20.91 20.88
C LYS A 493 17.07 -21.88 21.63
N LEU A 494 17.99 -22.51 20.91
CA LEU A 494 18.99 -23.40 21.53
C LEU A 494 19.97 -22.61 22.39
N ALA A 495 20.46 -21.45 21.90
CA ALA A 495 21.36 -20.60 22.67
C ALA A 495 20.70 -20.00 23.93
N GLU A 496 19.42 -19.64 23.88
CA GLU A 496 18.64 -19.17 25.05
C GLU A 496 18.31 -20.29 26.06
N GLN A 497 18.41 -21.57 25.65
CA GLN A 497 18.27 -22.72 26.55
C GLN A 497 19.59 -23.14 27.19
N GLU A 498 20.73 -22.75 26.59
CA GLU A 498 22.08 -23.03 27.09
C GLU A 498 22.65 -21.90 27.98
N SER A 499 22.05 -20.70 27.95
CA SER A 499 22.36 -19.54 28.81
C SER A 499 21.45 -19.46 30.02
#